data_AF-A0A1W1V876-F1
#
_entry.id   AF-A0A1W1V876-F1
#
_cell.length_a   1.000
_cell.length_b   1.000
_cell.length_c   1.000
_cell.angle_alpha   90.00
_cell.angle_beta   90.00
_cell.angle_gamma   90.00
#
_symmetry.space_group_name_H-M   'P 1'
#
loop_
_entity.id
_entity.type
_entity.pdbx_description
1 polymer ?
#
loop_
_entity_poly.entity_id
_entity_poly.type
_entity_poly.pdbx_seq_one_letter_code
_entity_poly.pdbx_strand_id
1 'polypeptide(L)'
;MGMETCTLDLYTHYLLSSTGPTTATGLSRLLDGTLSHDHIPRWLSSAAWGSADIWRQAKPLIRQAEAQRLAEEFAVLIVDDFILEKAHTDANEVIGTHWDHGQ
;
A
#
# COMPACT_ATOMS: atom_id res chain seq x y z
N MET A 1 20.62 10.07 1.94
CA MET A 1 19.31 9.54 2.40
C MET A 1 18.26 10.43 1.77
N GLY A 2 17.66 9.99 0.66
CA GLY A 2 16.79 10.84 -0.16
C GLY A 2 15.45 11.09 0.53
N MET A 3 14.95 12.32 0.49
CA MET A 3 13.66 12.75 1.06
C MET A 3 12.47 11.83 0.74
N GLU A 4 12.52 11.09 -0.38
CA GLU A 4 11.49 10.14 -0.81
C GLU A 4 11.36 8.93 0.12
N THR A 5 12.48 8.37 0.60
CA THR A 5 12.44 7.21 1.52
C THR A 5 11.84 7.62 2.87
N CYS A 6 12.15 8.83 3.34
CA CYS A 6 11.60 9.36 4.58
C CYS A 6 10.08 9.62 4.49
N THR A 7 9.57 10.03 3.34
CA THR A 7 8.13 10.26 3.12
C THR A 7 7.37 8.93 3.08
N LEU A 8 7.90 7.93 2.36
CA LEU A 8 7.33 6.59 2.29
C LEU A 8 7.25 5.95 3.68
N ASP A 9 8.36 5.92 4.42
CA ASP A 9 8.42 5.29 5.75
C ASP A 9 7.42 5.93 6.73
N LEU A 10 7.39 7.27 6.77
CA LEU A 10 6.45 8.01 7.62
C LEU A 10 5.00 7.69 7.27
N TYR A 11 4.66 7.70 5.98
CA TYR A 11 3.29 7.47 5.54
C TYR A 11 2.86 6.02 5.76
N THR A 12 3.74 5.05 5.51
CA THR A 12 3.49 3.63 5.80
C THR A 12 3.24 3.41 7.29
N HIS A 13 4.07 3.97 8.18
CA HIS A 13 3.84 3.85 9.62
C HIS A 13 2.54 4.52 10.08
N TYR A 14 2.20 5.67 9.50
CA TYR A 14 0.93 6.33 9.76
C TYR A 14 -0.27 5.44 9.39
N LEU A 15 -0.24 4.82 8.21
CA LEU A 15 -1.30 3.92 7.76
C LEU A 15 -1.39 2.65 8.62
N LEU A 16 -0.26 2.04 8.99
CA LEU A 16 -0.24 0.81 9.78
C LEU A 16 -0.63 1.03 11.25
N SER A 17 -0.35 2.21 11.80
CA SER A 17 -0.57 2.49 13.22
C SER A 17 -1.92 3.14 13.50
N SER A 18 -2.65 3.55 12.46
CA SER A 18 -3.96 4.20 12.60
C SER A 18 -5.09 3.19 12.61
N THR A 19 -5.98 3.27 13.60
CA THR A 19 -7.14 2.38 13.75
C THR A 19 -8.45 3.00 13.23
N GLY A 20 -8.40 4.24 12.74
CA GLY A 20 -9.53 4.97 12.16
C GLY A 20 -9.22 5.51 10.78
N PRO A 21 -10.14 6.29 10.18
CA PRO A 21 -9.93 6.87 8.85
C PRO A 21 -8.63 7.69 8.77
N THR A 22 -7.76 7.32 7.82
CA THR A 22 -6.48 7.98 7.58
C THR A 22 -6.61 9.00 6.46
N THR A 23 -6.13 10.22 6.68
CA THR A 23 -6.16 11.29 5.67
C THR A 23 -4.86 12.08 5.69
N ALA A 24 -4.47 12.69 4.56
CA ALA A 24 -3.28 13.52 4.49
C ALA A 24 -3.39 14.77 5.39
N THR A 25 -4.58 15.36 5.52
CA THR A 25 -4.88 16.42 6.49
C THR A 25 -4.77 15.91 7.93
N GLY A 26 -5.18 14.67 8.21
CA GLY A 26 -5.03 14.02 9.50
C GLY A 26 -3.56 13.84 9.88
N LEU A 27 -2.72 13.38 8.94
CA LEU A 27 -1.27 13.28 9.13
C LEU A 27 -0.63 14.66 9.36
N SER A 28 -1.01 15.67 8.59
CA SER A 28 -0.53 17.05 8.77
C SER A 28 -0.86 17.57 10.17
N ARG A 29 -2.08 17.34 10.65
CA ARG A 29 -2.50 17.70 12.02
C ARG A 29 -1.72 16.92 13.09
N LEU A 30 -1.47 15.63 12.89
CA LEU A 30 -0.70 14.79 13.81
C LEU A 30 0.74 15.30 13.97
N LEU A 31 1.30 15.92 12.94
CA LEU A 31 2.65 16.47 12.91
C LEU A 31 2.68 17.99 13.16
N ASP A 32 1.62 18.56 13.74
CA ASP A 32 1.48 19.99 14.04
C ASP A 32 1.78 20.90 12.83
N GLY A 33 1.39 20.46 11.62
CA GLY A 33 1.59 21.20 10.38
C GLY A 33 3.02 21.18 9.83
N THR A 34 3.95 20.45 10.46
CA THR A 34 5.33 20.28 9.98
C THR A 34 5.37 19.70 8.57
N LEU A 35 4.39 18.85 8.25
CA LEU A 35 4.12 18.35 6.91
C LEU A 35 2.81 18.97 6.40
N SER A 36 2.81 19.54 5.20
CA SER A 36 1.61 20.14 4.61
C SER A 36 0.53 19.09 4.34
N HIS A 37 -0.75 19.46 4.48
CA HIS A 37 -1.92 18.60 4.26
C HIS A 37 -1.99 17.98 2.86
N ASP A 38 -1.32 18.59 1.88
CA ASP A 38 -1.28 18.17 0.50
C ASP A 38 0.05 17.49 0.10
N HIS A 39 1.00 17.35 1.04
CA HIS A 39 2.33 16.78 0.77
C HIS A 39 2.23 15.34 0.25
N ILE A 40 1.45 14.49 0.92
CA ILE A 40 1.27 13.09 0.51
C ILE A 40 0.60 12.98 -0.86
N PRO A 41 -0.55 13.64 -1.14
CA PRO A 41 -1.13 13.65 -2.48
C PRO A 41 -0.16 14.13 -3.56
N ARG A 42 0.58 15.23 -3.34
CA ARG A 42 1.58 15.74 -4.29
C ARG A 42 2.72 14.76 -4.53
N TRP A 43 3.18 14.08 -3.48
CA TRP A 43 4.23 13.08 -3.58
C TRP A 43 3.75 11.84 -4.34
N LEU A 44 2.56 11.32 -4.02
CA LEU A 44 1.97 10.19 -4.76
C LEU A 44 1.70 10.56 -6.24
N SER A 45 1.34 11.81 -6.54
CA SER A 45 1.13 12.27 -7.90
C SER A 45 2.42 12.65 -8.65
N SER A 46 3.58 12.62 -8.00
CA SER A 46 4.84 13.09 -8.59
C SER A 46 5.40 12.16 -9.68
N ALA A 47 4.95 10.90 -9.70
CA ALA A 47 5.33 9.89 -10.67
C ALA A 47 4.17 8.90 -10.93
N ALA A 48 4.25 8.16 -12.03
CA ALA A 48 3.40 7.02 -12.26
C ALA A 48 3.98 5.80 -11.54
N TRP A 49 3.30 5.35 -10.48
CA TRP A 49 3.69 4.17 -9.71
C TRP A 49 2.99 2.93 -10.26
N GLY A 50 3.74 1.86 -10.48
CA GLY A 50 3.20 0.59 -10.98
C GLY A 50 3.52 -0.60 -10.09
N SER A 51 3.03 -1.77 -10.49
CA SER A 51 3.30 -3.05 -9.80
C SER A 51 4.79 -3.36 -9.66
N ALA A 52 5.62 -2.93 -10.62
CA ALA A 52 7.06 -3.08 -10.54
C ALA A 52 7.69 -2.26 -9.41
N ASP A 53 7.20 -1.04 -9.13
CA ASP A 53 7.63 -0.20 -8.01
C ASP A 53 7.28 -0.84 -6.67
N ILE A 54 6.03 -1.31 -6.56
CA ILE A 54 5.55 -2.01 -5.36
C ILE A 54 6.39 -3.27 -5.12
N TRP A 55 6.66 -4.06 -6.17
CA TRP A 55 7.47 -5.28 -6.05
C TRP A 55 8.92 -4.98 -5.63
N ARG A 56 9.51 -3.88 -6.10
CA ARG A 56 10.85 -3.46 -5.66
C ARG A 56 10.88 -3.20 -4.15
N GLN A 57 9.80 -2.69 -3.57
CA GLN A 57 9.71 -2.46 -2.13
C GLN A 57 9.36 -3.72 -1.33
N ALA A 58 8.43 -4.54 -1.81
CA ALA A 58 7.97 -5.73 -1.09
C ALA A 58 8.98 -6.89 -1.12
N LYS A 59 9.68 -7.08 -2.25
CA LYS A 59 10.58 -8.23 -2.45
C LYS A 59 11.67 -8.35 -1.36
N PRO A 60 12.41 -7.29 -0.99
CA PRO A 60 13.41 -7.39 0.07
C PRO A 60 12.83 -7.84 1.42
N LEU A 61 11.65 -7.32 1.80
CA LEU A 61 10.96 -7.69 3.04
C LEU A 61 10.55 -9.16 3.05
N ILE A 62 10.03 -9.65 1.91
CA ILE A 62 9.68 -11.07 1.73
C ILE A 62 10.91 -11.95 1.83
N ARG A 63 12.02 -11.57 1.17
CA ARG A 63 13.28 -12.36 1.21
C ARG A 63 13.90 -12.38 2.60
N GLN A 64 13.78 -11.29 3.36
CA GLN A 64 14.21 -11.26 4.75
C GLN A 64 13.40 -12.22 5.62
N ALA A 65 12.07 -12.26 5.46
CA ALA A 65 11.21 -13.19 6.20
C ALA A 65 11.43 -14.65 5.79
N GLU A 66 11.63 -14.91 4.49
CA GLU A 66 11.93 -16.23 3.94
C GLU A 66 13.25 -16.79 4.50
N ALA A 67 14.30 -15.97 4.56
CA ALA A 67 15.61 -16.37 5.09
C ALA A 67 15.59 -16.75 6.59
N GLN A 68 14.53 -16.40 7.32
CA GLN A 68 14.37 -16.69 8.74
C GLN A 68 13.58 -17.96 9.03
N ARG A 69 13.09 -18.68 8.01
CA ARG A 69 12.24 -19.87 8.16
C ARG A 69 12.74 -21.02 7.28
N LEU A 70 12.35 -22.24 7.62
CA LEU A 70 12.55 -23.38 6.73
C LEU A 70 11.63 -23.21 5.51
N ALA A 71 12.08 -23.66 4.34
CA ALA A 71 11.34 -23.48 3.09
C ALA A 71 9.93 -24.11 3.14
N GLU A 72 9.80 -25.27 3.80
CA GLU A 72 8.52 -25.96 4.03
C GLU A 72 7.54 -25.23 4.96
N GLU A 73 8.01 -24.25 5.73
CA GLU A 73 7.21 -23.48 6.70
C GLU A 73 6.92 -22.06 6.23
N PHE A 74 7.46 -21.66 5.07
CA PHE A 74 7.29 -20.32 4.54
C PHE A 74 6.08 -20.24 3.61
N ALA A 75 5.09 -19.44 4.01
CA ALA A 75 3.93 -19.10 3.20
C ALA A 75 3.67 -17.60 3.29
N VAL A 76 3.12 -17.03 2.21
CA VAL A 76 2.72 -15.61 2.14
C VAL A 76 1.23 -15.52 1.85
N LEU A 77 0.51 -14.75 2.67
CA LEU A 77 -0.84 -14.32 2.37
C LEU A 77 -0.76 -12.93 1.72
N ILE A 78 -1.18 -12.84 0.46
CA ILE A 78 -1.27 -11.56 -0.28
C ILE A 78 -2.74 -11.20 -0.35
N VAL A 79 -3.07 -10.01 0.15
CA VAL A 79 -4.40 -9.41 0.06
C VAL A 79 -4.29 -8.21 -0.85
N ASP A 80 -5.15 -8.16 -1.85
CA ASP A 80 -5.19 -7.10 -2.84
C ASP A 80 -6.65 -6.69 -3.07
N ASP A 81 -6.92 -5.40 -3.23
CA ASP A 81 -8.26 -4.87 -3.52
C ASP A 81 -8.54 -4.76 -5.03
N PHE A 82 -7.56 -5.07 -5.88
CA PHE A 82 -7.75 -5.15 -7.33
C PHE A 82 -8.44 -6.44 -7.77
N ILE A 83 -9.45 -6.28 -8.63
CA ILE A 83 -10.05 -7.39 -9.39
C ILE A 83 -9.17 -7.64 -10.62
N LEU A 84 -8.29 -8.64 -10.53
CA LEU A 84 -7.51 -9.16 -11.64
C LEU A 84 -8.18 -10.41 -12.21
N GLU A 85 -8.20 -10.52 -13.54
CA GLU A 85 -8.57 -11.76 -14.22
C GLU A 85 -7.59 -12.87 -13.80
N LYS A 86 -8.12 -14.00 -13.31
CA LYS A 86 -7.32 -15.17 -12.94
C LYS A 86 -7.47 -16.23 -14.02
N ALA A 87 -6.38 -16.89 -14.39
CA ALA A 87 -6.32 -17.89 -15.47
C ALA A 87 -7.32 -19.06 -15.33
N HIS A 88 -7.95 -19.23 -14.16
CA HIS A 88 -8.89 -20.32 -13.87
C HIS A 88 -10.19 -19.82 -13.21
N THR A 89 -10.53 -18.54 -13.34
CA THR A 89 -11.76 -18.00 -12.73
C THR A 89 -12.38 -16.94 -13.62
N ASP A 90 -13.59 -17.23 -14.09
CA ASP A 90 -14.41 -16.29 -14.85
C ASP A 90 -15.15 -15.32 -13.93
N ALA A 91 -15.49 -14.15 -14.48
CA ALA A 91 -16.32 -13.18 -13.78
C ALA A 91 -17.73 -13.75 -13.50
N ASN A 92 -18.25 -13.50 -12.31
CA ASN A 92 -19.60 -13.92 -11.90
C ASN A 92 -20.20 -12.91 -10.89
N GLU A 93 -21.40 -13.19 -10.36
CA GLU A 93 -22.08 -12.31 -9.38
C GLU A 93 -21.25 -11.99 -8.13
N VAL A 94 -20.28 -12.86 -7.77
CA VAL A 94 -19.37 -12.65 -6.63
C VAL A 94 -18.05 -12.04 -7.08
N ILE A 95 -17.58 -12.36 -8.28
CA ILE A 95 -16.27 -11.99 -8.83
C ILE A 95 -16.52 -11.08 -10.03
N GLY A 96 -16.74 -9.79 -9.79
CA GLY A 96 -17.04 -8.82 -10.84
C GLY A 96 -16.89 -7.39 -10.36
N THR A 97 -16.73 -6.46 -11.30
CA THR A 97 -16.70 -5.03 -10.99
C THR A 97 -18.11 -4.58 -10.62
N HIS A 98 -18.33 -4.28 -9.35
CA HIS A 98 -19.59 -3.69 -8.88
C HIS A 98 -19.41 -2.19 -8.75
N TRP A 99 -20.25 -1.44 -9.47
CA TRP A 99 -20.29 0.00 -9.35
C TRP A 99 -21.03 0.38 -8.06
N ASP A 100 -20.33 0.96 -7.08
CA ASP A 100 -20.97 1.51 -5.89
C ASP A 100 -21.55 2.90 -6.22
N HIS A 101 -22.86 3.06 -6.02
CA HIS A 101 -23.60 4.31 -6.24
C HIS A 101 -23.63 5.22 -5.00
N GLY A 102 -22.82 4.93 -3.96
CA GLY A 102 -22.66 5.79 -2.79
C GLY A 102 -22.02 7.14 -3.09
N GLN A 103 -22.85 8.10 -3.53
CA GLN A 103 -22.63 9.55 -3.39
C GLN A 103 -23.14 10.02 -2.02
#